data_AF-A0AAV2QKR5-F1
#
_entry.id   AF-A0AAV2QKR5-F1
#
_cell.length_a   1.000
_cell.length_b   1.000
_cell.length_c   1.000
_cell.angle_alpha   90.00
_cell.angle_beta   90.00
_cell.angle_gamma   90.00
#
_symmetry.space_group_name_H-M   'P 1'
#
loop_
_entity.id
_entity.type
_entity.pdbx_description
1 polymer ?
#
loop_
_entity_poly.entity_id
_entity_poly.type
_entity_poly.pdbx_seq_one_letter_code
_entity_poly.pdbx_strand_id
1 'polypeptide(L)'
;VAANLHKVTVEGNQHQVKIEGLNPATLYIFTVVAENRVGRSLASAPVTAGTEEEKPTGTPENIKVSSVSSSALMVSWEPPSDSLIHGTIRGYYLGFKDV
;
A
#
# COMPACT_ATOMS: atom_id res chain seq x y z
N VAL A 1 9.17 -14.27 12.07
CA VAL A 1 9.41 -13.41 10.88
C VAL A 1 10.00 -12.12 11.41
N ALA A 2 11.28 -11.84 11.15
CA ALA A 2 11.87 -10.59 11.62
C ALA A 2 11.17 -9.44 10.89
N ALA A 3 10.53 -8.52 11.62
CA ALA A 3 9.99 -7.31 11.03
C ALA A 3 11.16 -6.58 10.34
N ASN A 4 11.00 -6.25 9.05
CA ASN A 4 11.97 -5.42 8.34
C ASN A 4 11.99 -4.05 9.00
N LEU A 5 12.98 -3.83 9.87
CA LEU A 5 13.12 -2.59 10.61
C LEU A 5 13.80 -1.55 9.73
N HIS A 6 13.03 -0.59 9.24
CA HIS A 6 13.56 0.59 8.56
C HIS A 6 14.12 1.56 9.61
N LYS A 7 15.40 1.95 9.46
CA LYS A 7 16.08 2.89 10.35
C LYS A 7 16.40 4.19 9.61
N VAL A 8 16.05 5.31 10.23
CA VAL A 8 16.39 6.66 9.76
C VAL A 8 17.11 7.37 10.90
N THR A 9 18.26 7.97 10.59
CA THR A 9 19.04 8.78 11.54
C THR A 9 18.97 10.24 11.11
N VAL A 10 18.71 11.13 12.06
CA VAL A 10 18.61 12.58 11.86
C VAL A 10 19.62 13.30 12.74
N GLU A 11 19.91 14.57 12.43
CA GLU A 11 20.82 15.38 13.25
C GLU A 11 20.20 15.70 14.62
N GLY A 12 21.05 15.93 15.64
CA GLY A 12 20.59 16.13 17.02
C GLY A 12 19.76 17.41 17.26
N ASN A 13 19.74 18.35 16.30
CA ASN A 13 18.88 19.54 16.32
C ASN A 13 17.59 19.37 15.49
N GLN A 14 17.45 18.27 14.75
CA GLN A 14 16.26 17.97 13.96
C GLN A 14 15.26 17.18 14.79
N HIS A 15 14.02 17.66 14.84
CA HIS A 15 12.94 17.04 15.60
C HIS A 15 11.83 16.48 14.69
N GLN A 16 12.06 16.46 13.38
CA GLN A 16 11.13 15.94 12.37
C GLN A 16 11.90 15.46 11.14
N VAL A 17 11.35 14.45 10.46
CA VAL A 17 11.87 13.94 9.18
C VAL A 17 10.72 13.40 8.35
N LYS A 18 10.78 13.60 7.03
CA LYS A 18 9.86 12.98 6.08
C LYS A 18 10.44 11.64 5.65
N ILE A 19 9.68 10.56 5.83
CA ILE A 19 10.05 9.22 5.36
C ILE A 19 9.40 9.00 4.00
N GLU A 20 10.21 8.75 2.98
CA GLU A 20 9.81 8.50 1.60
C GLU A 20 9.83 6.98 1.29
N GLY A 21 9.15 6.57 0.23
CA GLY A 21 9.21 5.18 -0.26
C GLY A 21 8.48 4.15 0.61
N LEU A 22 7.51 4.60 1.42
CA LEU A 22 6.58 3.70 2.12
C LEU A 22 5.56 3.13 1.13
N ASN A 23 5.06 1.92 1.43
CA ASN A 23 4.02 1.27 0.66
C ASN A 23 2.69 2.00 0.90
N PRO A 24 1.90 2.30 -0.16
CA PRO A 24 0.56 2.85 -0.01
C PRO A 24 -0.36 1.96 0.83
N ALA A 25 -1.41 2.57 1.40
CA ALA A 25 -2.43 1.89 2.22
C ALA A 25 -1.85 0.92 3.28
N THR A 26 -0.67 1.21 3.84
CA THR A 26 0.04 0.32 4.76
C THR A 26 0.18 0.97 6.14
N LEU A 27 -0.09 0.19 7.19
CA LEU A 27 0.07 0.62 8.59
C LEU A 27 1.51 0.37 9.07
N TYR A 28 2.12 1.40 9.63
CA TYR A 28 3.47 1.37 10.18
C TYR A 28 3.46 1.63 11.69
N ILE A 29 4.44 1.05 12.38
CA ILE A 29 4.72 1.27 13.81
C ILE A 29 6.02 2.05 13.92
N PHE A 30 6.00 3.17 14.66
CA PHE A 30 7.13 4.05 14.86
C PHE A 30 7.58 4.09 16.32
N THR A 31 8.89 4.06 16.53
CA THR A 31 9.53 4.34 17.82
C THR A 31 10.74 5.25 17.58
N VAL A 32 11.05 6.10 18.56
CA VAL A 32 12.18 7.04 18.49
C VAL A 32 13.13 6.79 19.65
N VAL A 33 14.44 6.87 19.37
CA VAL A 33 15.52 6.71 20.35
C VAL A 33 16.44 7.92 20.22
N ALA A 34 16.74 8.59 21.33
CA ALA A 34 17.74 9.65 21.37
C ALA A 34 19.14 9.05 21.52
N GLU A 35 20.12 9.62 20.84
CA GLU A 35 21.52 9.20 20.91
C GLU A 35 22.42 10.40 21.22
N ASN A 36 23.34 10.23 22.17
CA ASN A 36 24.41 11.18 22.42
C ASN A 36 25.76 10.44 22.39
N ARG A 37 26.86 11.14 22.66
CA ARG A 37 28.21 10.54 22.65
C ARG A 37 28.41 9.36 23.61
N VAL A 38 27.59 9.24 24.65
CA VAL A 38 27.68 8.17 25.65
C VAL A 38 26.89 6.95 25.19
N GLY A 39 25.72 7.17 24.55
CA GLY A 39 24.91 6.09 24.02
C GLY A 39 23.47 6.48 23.73
N ARG A 40 22.61 5.46 23.64
CA ARG A 40 21.19 5.55 23.28
C ARG A 40 20.27 5.52 24.49
N SER A 41 19.18 6.27 24.42
CA SER A 41 18.07 6.18 25.39
C SER A 41 17.27 4.89 25.21
N LEU A 42 16.29 4.69 26.10
CA LEU A 42 15.17 3.78 25.82
C LEU A 42 14.35 4.31 24.63
N ALA A 43 13.66 3.40 23.95
CA ALA A 43 12.70 3.76 22.90
C ALA A 43 11.47 4.45 23.49
N SER A 44 10.89 5.36 22.71
CA SER A 44 9.56 5.91 23.00
C SER A 44 8.49 4.83 23.04
N ALA A 45 7.30 5.17 23.56
CA ALA A 45 6.12 4.37 23.31
C ALA A 45 5.87 4.24 21.78
N PRO A 46 5.42 3.07 21.30
CA PRO A 46 5.13 2.88 19.88
C PRO A 46 3.92 3.71 19.48
N VAL A 47 4.00 4.35 18.31
CA VAL A 47 2.88 5.07 17.69
C VAL A 47 2.61 4.44 16.33
N THR A 48 1.33 4.31 15.97
CA THR A 48 0.92 3.76 14.68
C THR A 48 0.40 4.84 13.76
N ALA A 49 0.77 4.77 12.49
CA ALA A 49 0.22 5.62 11.44
C ALA A 49 0.20 4.87 10.11
N GLY A 50 -0.84 5.13 9.30
CA GLY A 50 -1.01 4.56 7.98
C GLY A 50 -0.71 5.58 6.88
N THR A 51 -0.17 5.10 5.76
CA THR A 51 -0.11 5.90 4.52
C THR A 51 -1.49 5.97 3.87
N GLU A 52 -1.73 7.01 3.07
CA GLU A 52 -2.96 7.13 2.28
C GLU A 52 -3.04 6.06 1.17
N GLU A 53 -4.25 5.88 0.61
CA GLU A 53 -4.46 5.03 -0.57
C GLU A 53 -3.82 5.67 -1.80
N GLU A 54 -3.32 4.84 -2.72
CA GLU A 54 -2.92 5.26 -4.05
C GLU A 54 -3.81 4.57 -5.10
N LYS A 55 -3.83 5.06 -6.33
CA LYS A 55 -4.52 4.37 -7.43
C LYS A 55 -3.98 2.94 -7.57
N PRO A 56 -4.82 1.94 -7.89
CA PRO A 56 -4.34 0.63 -8.28
C PRO A 56 -3.37 0.75 -9.48
N THR A 57 -2.26 0.03 -9.42
CA THR A 57 -1.28 -0.06 -10.51
C THR A 57 -1.42 -1.37 -11.28
N GLY A 58 -2.11 -2.35 -10.71
CA GLY A 58 -2.40 -3.64 -11.34
C GLY A 58 -3.67 -3.62 -12.15
N THR A 59 -3.76 -4.54 -13.12
CA THR A 59 -4.96 -4.77 -13.94
C THR A 59 -5.82 -5.87 -13.34
N PRO A 60 -7.15 -5.86 -13.55
CA PRO A 60 -7.97 -7.03 -13.30
C PRO A 60 -7.42 -8.26 -14.01
N GLU A 61 -7.45 -9.41 -13.35
CA GLU A 61 -6.86 -10.65 -13.82
C GLU A 61 -7.94 -11.61 -14.33
N ASN A 62 -7.53 -12.66 -15.04
CA ASN A 62 -8.41 -13.78 -15.43
C ASN A 62 -9.73 -13.38 -16.11
N ILE A 63 -9.68 -12.39 -17.01
CA ILE A 63 -10.85 -11.91 -17.75
C ILE A 63 -11.40 -13.04 -18.64
N LYS A 64 -12.68 -13.36 -18.46
CA LYS A 64 -13.40 -14.39 -19.22
C LYS A 64 -14.69 -13.81 -19.76
N VAL A 65 -15.02 -14.21 -20.98
CA VAL A 65 -16.27 -13.84 -21.64
C VAL A 65 -16.94 -15.11 -22.15
N SER A 66 -18.23 -15.26 -21.89
CA SER A 66 -19.02 -16.37 -22.41
C SER A 66 -20.39 -15.90 -22.90
N SER A 67 -20.90 -16.56 -23.95
CA SER A 67 -22.26 -16.32 -24.44
C SER A 67 -23.28 -16.99 -23.52
N VAL A 68 -24.24 -16.20 -23.06
CA VAL A 68 -25.36 -16.68 -22.24
C VAL A 68 -26.60 -16.88 -23.12
N SER A 69 -26.79 -16.03 -24.12
CA SER A 69 -27.87 -16.13 -25.11
C SER A 69 -27.48 -15.44 -26.42
N SER A 70 -28.41 -15.38 -27.38
CA SER A 70 -28.25 -14.63 -28.64
C SER A 70 -28.03 -13.12 -28.45
N SER A 71 -28.34 -12.58 -27.26
CA SER A 71 -28.27 -11.14 -26.97
C SER A 71 -27.60 -10.82 -25.63
N ALA A 72 -26.88 -11.78 -25.03
CA ALA A 72 -26.26 -11.59 -23.73
C ALA A 72 -24.91 -12.30 -23.64
N LEU A 73 -23.92 -11.55 -23.15
CA LEU A 73 -22.60 -12.05 -22.76
C LEU A 73 -22.45 -11.93 -21.25
N MET A 74 -21.80 -12.91 -20.63
CA MET A 74 -21.30 -12.82 -19.27
C MET A 74 -19.82 -12.45 -19.33
N VAL A 75 -19.43 -11.42 -18.59
CA VAL A 75 -18.03 -11.02 -18.42
C VAL A 75 -17.66 -11.16 -16.95
N SER A 76 -16.58 -11.87 -16.66
CA SER A 76 -16.04 -12.05 -15.31
C SER A 76 -14.54 -11.81 -15.28
N TRP A 77 -14.04 -11.39 -14.12
CA TRP A 77 -12.63 -11.10 -13.86
C TRP A 77 -12.33 -11.30 -12.38
N GLU A 78 -11.05 -11.36 -12.06
CA GLU A 78 -10.50 -11.33 -10.71
C GLU A 78 -9.89 -9.94 -10.43
N PRO A 79 -9.81 -9.52 -9.16
CA PRO A 79 -9.12 -8.28 -8.80
C PRO A 79 -7.64 -8.34 -9.20
N PRO A 80 -6.95 -7.19 -9.32
CA PRO A 80 -5.49 -7.18 -9.36
C PRO A 80 -4.91 -7.83 -8.11
N SER A 81 -3.69 -8.36 -8.22
CA SER A 81 -2.89 -8.79 -7.07
C SER A 81 -2.85 -7.74 -5.94
N ASP A 82 -2.99 -8.17 -4.68
CA ASP A 82 -3.12 -7.30 -3.49
C ASP A 82 -2.04 -6.21 -3.39
N SER A 83 -0.78 -6.55 -3.72
CA SER A 83 0.34 -5.61 -3.69
C SER A 83 0.24 -4.45 -4.69
N LEU A 84 -0.64 -4.58 -5.68
CA LEU A 84 -0.87 -3.62 -6.76
C LEU A 84 -2.20 -2.89 -6.64
N ILE A 85 -3.03 -3.22 -5.63
CA ILE A 85 -4.30 -2.53 -5.37
C ILE A 85 -4.05 -1.16 -4.73
N HIS A 86 -3.08 -1.09 -3.82
CA HIS A 86 -2.70 0.14 -3.09
C HIS A 86 -3.85 0.79 -2.29
N GLY A 87 -4.84 0.00 -1.85
CA GLY A 87 -5.99 0.48 -1.11
C GLY A 87 -7.20 -0.43 -1.26
N THR A 88 -8.39 0.15 -1.21
CA THR A 88 -9.66 -0.55 -1.39
C THR A 88 -10.22 -0.35 -2.80
N ILE A 89 -10.56 -1.44 -3.49
CA ILE A 89 -11.23 -1.35 -4.80
C ILE A 89 -12.67 -0.86 -4.60
N ARG A 90 -13.00 0.29 -5.21
CA ARG A 90 -14.35 0.88 -5.16
C ARG A 90 -15.26 0.47 -6.32
N GLY A 91 -14.68 0.00 -7.42
CA GLY A 91 -15.42 -0.42 -8.60
C GLY A 91 -14.50 -0.69 -9.79
N TYR A 92 -15.11 -1.08 -10.91
CA TYR A 92 -14.44 -1.38 -12.17
C TYR A 92 -15.12 -0.63 -13.31
N TYR A 93 -14.34 -0.24 -14.32
CA TYR A 93 -14.86 0.29 -15.58
C TYR A 93 -14.78 -0.78 -16.65
N LEU A 94 -15.90 -1.07 -17.30
CA LEU A 94 -15.98 -2.02 -18.41
C LEU A 94 -16.42 -1.27 -19.67
N GLY A 95 -15.57 -1.28 -20.70
CA GLY A 95 -15.88 -0.74 -22.02
C GLY A 95 -16.09 -1.87 -23.02
N PHE A 96 -17.09 -1.74 -23.88
CA PHE A 96 -17.36 -2.65 -24.99
C PHE A 96 -17.77 -1.85 -26.24
N LYS A 97 -17.61 -2.46 -27.42
CA LYS A 97 -18.03 -1.89 -28.71
C LYS A 97 -18.39 -3.01 -29.68
N ASP A 98 -19.32 -2.74 -30.58
CA ASP A 98 -19.60 -3.60 -31.72
C ASP A 98 -18.47 -3.48 -32.76
N VAL A 99 -18.26 -4.53 -33.56
CA VAL A 99 -17.24 -4.60 -34.63
C VAL A 99 -17.91 -4.73 -35.98
#